data_AF-A0A962HWB7-F1
#
_entry.id   AF-A0A962HWB7-F1
#
_cell.length_a   1.000
_cell.length_b   1.000
_cell.length_c   1.000
_cell.angle_alpha   90.00
_cell.angle_beta   90.00
_cell.angle_gamma   90.00
#
_symmetry.space_group_name_H-M   'P 1'
#
loop_
_entity.id
_entity.type
_entity.pdbx_description
1 polymer ?
#
loop_
_entity_poly.entity_id
_entity_poly.type
_entity_poly.pdbx_seq_one_letter_code
_entity_poly.pdbx_strand_id
1 'polypeptide(L)' 'MKSVAILGSTGSIGENTLDVIARHPDRYRVTALGARN' A
#
# COMPACT_ATOMS: atom_id res chain seq x y z
N MET A 1 -5.54 4.00 -13.10
CA MET A 1 -4.65 4.42 -12.00
C MET A 1 -5.48 4.91 -10.82
N LYS A 2 -5.40 4.25 -9.66
CA LYS A 2 -6.02 4.67 -8.39
C LYS A 2 -4.93 5.00 -7.37
N SER A 3 -5.09 6.11 -6.67
CA SER A 3 -4.19 6.52 -5.59
C SER A 3 -4.63 5.87 -4.28
N VAL A 4 -3.68 5.26 -3.57
CA VAL A 4 -3.93 4.54 -2.32
C VAL A 4 -3.05 5.07 -1.20
N ALA A 5 -3.66 5.42 -0.07
CA ALA A 5 -2.97 5.71 1.19
C ALA A 5 -3.10 4.48 2.12
N ILE A 6 -1.99 4.04 2.74
CA ILE A 6 -1.97 2.87 3.62
C ILE A 6 -1.61 3.32 5.04
N LEU A 7 -2.56 3.21 5.97
CA LEU A 7 -2.36 3.47 7.40
C LEU A 7 -2.17 2.13 8.12
N GLY A 8 -1.00 1.92 8.74
CA GLY A 8 -0.59 0.60 9.24
C GLY A 8 0.17 -0.21 8.20
N SER A 9 1.00 0.45 7.39
CA SER A 9 1.77 -0.15 6.28
C SER A 9 2.76 -1.25 6.71
N THR A 10 3.14 -1.30 7.98
CA THR A 10 4.03 -2.31 8.58
C THR A 10 3.28 -3.49 9.24
N GLY A 11 1.94 -3.45 9.27
CA GLY A 11 1.15 -4.60 9.71
C GLY A 11 0.98 -5.61 8.57
N SER A 12 0.58 -6.84 8.90
CA SER A 12 0.35 -7.91 7.90
C SER A 12 -0.57 -7.50 6.76
N ILE A 13 -1.62 -6.73 7.04
CA ILE A 13 -2.53 -6.19 6.01
C ILE A 13 -1.83 -5.13 5.16
N GLY A 14 -1.02 -4.26 5.75
CA GLY A 14 -0.27 -3.22 5.04
C GLY A 14 0.74 -3.81 4.08
N GLU A 15 1.51 -4.80 4.53
CA GLU A 15 2.49 -5.52 3.72
C GLU A 15 1.82 -6.29 2.58
N ASN A 16 0.75 -7.04 2.87
CA ASN A 16 -0.02 -7.74 1.82
C ASN A 16 -0.66 -6.76 0.82
N THR A 17 -1.10 -5.59 1.28
CA THR A 17 -1.63 -4.55 0.40
C THR A 17 -0.55 -4.00 -0.53
N LEU A 18 0.66 -3.76 -0.01
CA LEU A 18 1.81 -3.33 -0.81
C LEU A 18 2.17 -4.38 -1.87
N ASP A 19 2.11 -5.65 -1.51
CA ASP A 19 2.39 -6.77 -2.41
C ASP A 19 1.36 -6.86 -3.57
N VAL A 20 0.08 -6.61 -3.30
CA VAL A 20 -0.95 -6.49 -4.35
C VAL A 20 -0.68 -5.28 -5.27
N ILE A 21 -0.30 -4.14 -4.69
CA ILE A 21 0.01 -2.94 -5.49
C ILE A 21 1.24 -3.17 -6.38
N ALA A 22 2.27 -3.84 -5.86
CA ALA A 22 3.48 -4.18 -6.61
C ALA A 22 3.19 -5.10 -7.82
N ARG A 23 2.20 -5.99 -7.71
CA ARG A 23 1.76 -6.86 -8.82
C ARG A 23 0.90 -6.16 -9.87
N HIS A 24 0.34 -4.99 -9.56
CA HIS A 24 -0.58 -4.25 -10.45
C HIS A 24 -0.23 -2.75 -10.53
N PRO A 25 1.00 -2.40 -10.97
CA PRO A 25 1.48 -1.02 -10.97
C PRO A 25 0.76 -0.11 -11.99
N ASP A 26 0.11 -0.67 -13.01
CA ASP A 26 -0.76 0.05 -13.96
C ASP A 26 -2.09 0.49 -13.33
N ARG A 27 -2.53 -0.23 -12.29
CA ARG A 27 -3.81 -0.03 -11.62
C ARG A 27 -3.69 0.86 -10.41
N TYR A 28 -2.61 0.74 -9.64
CA TYR A 28 -2.47 1.38 -8.34
C TYR A 28 -1.17 2.16 -8.19
N ARG A 29 -1.25 3.24 -7.40
CA ARG A 29 -0.08 4.02 -6.97
C ARG A 29 -0.23 4.34 -5.49
N VAL A 30 0.79 4.04 -4.70
CA VAL A 30 0.85 4.47 -3.30
C VAL A 30 1.12 5.97 -3.24
N THR A 31 0.32 6.71 -2.49
CA THR A 31 0.48 8.16 -2.28
C THR A 31 0.88 8.52 -0.86
N ALA A 32 0.61 7.66 0.12
CA ALA A 32 1.04 7.86 1.50
C ALA A 32 1.19 6.51 2.22
N LEU A 33 2.18 6.45 3.11
CA LEU A 33 2.40 5.35 4.04
C LEU A 33 2.41 5.92 5.47
N GLY A 34 1.57 5.34 6.32
CA GLY A 34 1.57 5.58 7.76
C GLY A 34 1.93 4.29 8.47
N ALA A 35 2.76 4.40 9.51
CA ALA A 35 3.10 3.32 10.42
C ALA A 35 3.30 3.91 11.83
N ARG A 36 3.02 3.12 12.86
CA ARG A 36 3.34 3.45 14.24
C ARG A 36 4.15 2.29 14.79
N ASN A 37 5.36 2.59 15.24
CA ASN A 37 6.29 1.64 15.82
C ASN A 37 6.21 1.73 17.35
#